data_AF-A0A835RFI9-F1
#
_entry.id   AF-A0A835RFI9-F1
#
_cell.length_a   1.000
_cell.length_b   1.000
_cell.length_c   1.000
_cell.angle_alpha   90.00
_cell.angle_beta   90.00
_cell.angle_gamma   90.00
#
_symmetry.space_group_name_H-M   'P 1'
#
loop_
_entity.id
_entity.type
_entity.pdbx_description
1 polymer ?
#
loop_
_entity_poly.entity_id
_entity_poly.type
_entity_poly.pdbx_seq_one_letter_code
_entity_poly.pdbx_strand_id
1 'polypeptide(L)'
;MFYEIVIAPHYTDEGLEVLRGKSKNLRILEAKKTKKGLFSLRQWSAKQIGELENCFRKAGDEVKGAALASDAFFPFAWNDAVEEACKQGVGLIAEPGGSIRDADAIDCCNKYGVSAFHQWALQALRGAPSS
;
A
#
# COMPACT_ATOMS: atom_id res chain seq x y z
N MET A 1 17.03 -1.22 11.91
CA MET A 1 15.63 -1.34 11.42
C MET A 1 15.68 -1.33 9.90
N PHE A 2 15.14 -2.36 9.25
CA PHE A 2 15.12 -2.46 7.78
C PHE A 2 13.81 -1.85 7.30
N TYR A 3 13.89 -0.75 6.55
CA TYR A 3 12.73 -0.13 5.92
C TYR A 3 12.75 -0.53 4.44
N GLU A 4 11.65 -1.07 3.92
CA GLU A 4 11.52 -1.39 2.48
C GLU A 4 10.85 -0.27 1.69
N ILE A 5 10.00 0.52 2.35
CA ILE A 5 9.27 1.64 1.76
C ILE A 5 9.25 2.84 2.70
N VAL A 6 9.39 4.04 2.14
CA VAL A 6 9.21 5.32 2.83
C VAL A 6 8.19 6.12 2.03
N ILE A 7 7.18 6.64 2.73
CA ILE A 7 6.13 7.46 2.13
C ILE A 7 6.07 8.78 2.89
N ALA A 8 6.15 9.90 2.18
CA ALA A 8 6.07 11.23 2.76
C ALA A 8 5.28 12.17 1.84
N PRO A 9 4.71 13.25 2.38
CA PRO A 9 4.04 14.27 1.56
C PRO A 9 5.01 15.09 0.70
N HIS A 10 6.28 15.12 1.07
CA HIS A 10 7.37 15.79 0.36
C HIS A 10 8.71 15.31 0.95
N TYR A 11 9.79 15.39 0.18
CA TYR A 11 11.16 15.18 0.65
C TYR A 11 12.06 16.34 0.25
N THR A 12 13.00 16.73 1.11
CA THR A 12 14.09 17.62 0.70
C THR A 12 15.09 16.84 -0.15
N ASP A 13 15.84 17.54 -1.01
CA ASP A 13 16.87 16.92 -1.85
C ASP A 13 17.92 16.16 -1.01
N GLU A 14 18.36 16.78 0.09
CA GLU A 14 19.25 16.20 1.09
C GLU A 14 18.65 14.93 1.73
N GLY A 15 17.36 14.96 2.07
CA GLY A 15 16.66 13.80 2.62
C GLY A 15 16.58 12.64 1.63
N LEU A 16 16.32 12.94 0.36
CA LEU A 16 16.33 11.93 -0.69
C LEU A 16 17.72 11.33 -0.93
N GLU A 17 18.78 12.15 -0.87
CA GLU A 17 20.15 11.67 -1.01
C GLU A 17 20.53 10.69 0.10
N VAL A 18 20.19 11.03 1.36
CA VAL A 18 20.37 10.13 2.50
C VAL A 18 19.59 8.82 2.32
N LEU A 19 18.32 8.89 1.96
CA LEU A 19 17.47 7.70 1.77
C LEU A 19 17.98 6.81 0.63
N ARG A 20 18.39 7.40 -0.50
CA ARG A 20 19.00 6.67 -1.62
C ARG A 20 20.33 6.01 -1.24
N GLY A 21 21.09 6.61 -0.33
CA GLY A 21 22.34 6.05 0.20
C GLY A 21 22.15 4.86 1.15
N LYS A 22 20.95 4.65 1.71
CA LYS A 22 20.70 3.58 2.70
C LYS A 22 20.53 2.20 2.07
N SER A 23 19.84 2.08 0.94
CA SER A 23 19.63 0.80 0.26
C SER A 23 19.16 1.01 -1.17
N LYS A 24 19.66 0.19 -2.10
CA LYS A 24 19.20 0.16 -3.50
C LYS A 24 17.78 -0.39 -3.65
N ASN A 25 17.29 -1.09 -2.62
CA ASN A 25 15.96 -1.70 -2.61
C ASN A 25 14.90 -0.84 -1.90
N LEU A 26 15.30 0.31 -1.34
CA LEU A 26 14.39 1.23 -0.66
C LEU A 26 13.46 1.89 -1.69
N ARG A 27 12.15 1.72 -1.50
CA ARG A 27 11.12 2.37 -2.31
C ARG A 27 10.73 3.69 -1.66
N ILE A 28 10.88 4.80 -2.36
CA ILE A 28 10.56 6.14 -1.85
C ILE A 28 9.36 6.65 -2.64
N LEU A 29 8.23 6.82 -1.97
CA LEU A 29 7.00 7.35 -2.56
C LEU A 29 6.69 8.73 -1.98
N GLU A 30 6.24 9.64 -2.83
CA GLU A 30 5.68 10.92 -2.42
C GLU A 30 4.16 10.90 -2.60
N ALA A 31 3.41 11.18 -1.54
CA ALA A 31 1.95 11.11 -1.53
C ALA A 31 1.34 12.48 -1.19
N LYS A 32 0.54 13.06 -2.10
CA LYS A 32 -0.05 14.39 -1.89
C LYS A 32 -0.86 14.45 -0.59
N LYS A 33 -0.55 15.44 0.26
CA LYS A 33 -1.28 15.70 1.50
C LYS A 33 -2.74 16.06 1.20
N THR A 34 -3.68 15.34 1.82
CA THR A 34 -5.11 15.72 1.74
C THR A 34 -5.38 16.95 2.62
N LYS A 35 -6.41 17.73 2.28
CA LYS A 35 -6.74 19.02 2.94
C LYS A 35 -6.98 18.93 4.46
N LYS A 36 -7.13 17.74 5.04
CA LYS A 36 -7.44 17.52 6.47
C LYS A 36 -6.23 17.47 7.40
N GLY A 37 -5.01 17.56 6.89
CA GLY A 37 -3.86 17.99 7.69
C GLY A 37 -3.62 17.27 9.02
N LEU A 38 -3.54 15.94 9.05
CA LEU A 38 -2.90 15.20 10.14
C LEU A 38 -2.46 13.82 9.64
N PHE A 39 -1.19 13.46 9.80
CA PHE A 39 -0.73 12.08 9.65
C PHE A 39 -0.76 11.45 11.05
N SER A 40 -1.82 10.71 11.37
CA SER A 40 -1.85 9.84 12.54
C SER A 40 -1.32 8.47 12.15
N LEU A 41 -0.22 8.04 12.75
CA LEU A 41 0.26 6.67 12.60
C LEU A 41 -0.36 5.82 13.71
N ARG A 42 -1.32 4.97 13.34
CA ARG A 42 -1.81 3.89 14.20
C ARG A 42 -1.67 2.58 13.44
N GLN A 43 -1.00 1.62 14.06
CA GLN A 43 -0.82 0.29 13.49
C GLN A 43 -1.92 -0.64 14.01
N TRP A 44 -2.54 -1.38 13.10
CA TRP A 44 -3.43 -2.49 13.41
C TRP A 44 -2.90 -3.76 12.75
N SER A 45 -3.17 -4.91 13.36
CA SER A 45 -2.90 -6.22 12.77
C SER A 45 -4.21 -6.98 12.59
N ALA A 46 -4.34 -7.63 11.44
CA ALA A 46 -5.46 -8.48 11.10
C ALA A 46 -4.94 -9.67 10.28
N LYS A 47 -5.45 -10.87 10.55
CA LYS A 47 -5.12 -12.09 9.80
C LYS A 47 -6.24 -12.56 8.88
N GLN A 48 -7.45 -12.07 9.12
CA GLN A 48 -8.67 -12.45 8.41
C GLN A 48 -9.60 -11.23 8.28
N ILE A 49 -10.50 -11.27 7.31
CA ILE A 49 -11.39 -10.15 6.96
C ILE A 49 -12.17 -9.61 8.18
N GLY A 50 -12.70 -10.48 9.06
CA GLY A 50 -13.46 -10.03 10.24
C GLY A 50 -12.62 -9.25 11.27
N GLU A 51 -11.32 -9.51 11.36
CA GLU A 51 -10.41 -8.72 12.20
C GLU A 51 -10.11 -7.36 11.55
N LEU A 52 -9.98 -7.34 10.22
CA LEU A 52 -9.78 -6.13 9.44
C LEU A 52 -10.99 -5.19 9.54
N GLU A 53 -12.21 -5.73 9.37
CA GLU A 53 -13.47 -5.02 9.59
C GLU A 53 -13.54 -4.39 10.99
N ASN A 54 -13.13 -5.15 12.02
CA ASN A 54 -13.08 -4.63 13.39
C ASN A 54 -12.05 -3.50 13.55
N CYS A 55 -10.89 -3.59 12.90
CA CYS A 55 -9.90 -2.52 12.88
C CYS A 55 -10.46 -1.26 12.21
N PHE A 56 -11.10 -1.40 11.06
CA PHE A 56 -11.74 -0.29 10.36
C PHE A 56 -12.86 0.34 11.18
N ARG A 57 -13.71 -0.47 11.81
CA ARG A 57 -14.75 0.01 12.72
C ARG A 57 -14.18 0.83 13.88
N LYS A 58 -13.04 0.41 14.45
CA LYS A 58 -12.36 1.15 15.54
C LYS A 58 -11.69 2.43 15.05
N ALA A 59 -11.13 2.43 13.85
CA ALA A 59 -10.49 3.59 13.24
C ALA A 59 -11.50 4.64 12.75
N GLY A 60 -12.70 4.22 12.35
CA GLY A 60 -13.75 5.12 11.89
C GLY A 60 -13.31 5.95 10.69
N ASP A 61 -13.51 7.26 10.76
CA ASP A 61 -13.12 8.18 9.67
C ASP A 61 -11.61 8.25 9.42
N GLU A 62 -10.76 7.78 10.33
CA GLU A 62 -9.29 7.75 10.16
C GLU A 62 -8.85 6.77 9.06
N VAL A 63 -9.71 5.84 8.61
CA VAL A 63 -9.39 4.89 7.53
C VAL A 63 -9.27 5.58 6.16
N LYS A 64 -9.99 6.69 5.95
CA LYS A 64 -10.05 7.36 4.66
C LYS A 64 -8.70 7.97 4.28
N GLY A 65 -8.10 7.46 3.21
CA GLY A 65 -6.76 7.85 2.74
C GLY A 65 -5.61 7.18 3.50
N ALA A 66 -5.89 6.26 4.43
CA ALA A 66 -4.86 5.45 5.07
C ALA A 66 -4.21 4.48 4.05
N ALA A 67 -3.11 3.84 4.48
CA ALA A 67 -2.49 2.76 3.72
C ALA A 67 -2.70 1.42 4.44
N LEU A 68 -3.05 0.38 3.68
CA LEU A 68 -3.00 -1.00 4.12
C LEU A 68 -1.72 -1.63 3.59
N ALA A 69 -0.93 -2.25 4.46
CA ALA A 69 0.27 -2.96 4.08
C ALA A 69 0.20 -4.42 4.58
N SER A 70 0.60 -5.36 3.72
CA SER A 70 0.68 -6.78 4.02
C SER A 70 2.10 -7.28 3.75
N ASP A 71 2.57 -8.22 4.57
CA ASP A 71 3.84 -8.94 4.39
C ASP A 71 3.68 -10.21 3.54
N ALA A 72 2.44 -10.56 3.17
CA ALA A 72 2.08 -11.64 2.25
C ALA A 72 1.12 -11.15 1.16
N PHE A 73 1.00 -11.89 0.06
CA PHE A 73 0.02 -11.59 -0.99
C PHE A 73 -1.42 -11.86 -0.53
N PHE A 74 -2.39 -11.13 -1.08
CA PHE A 74 -3.82 -11.42 -0.90
C PHE A 74 -4.25 -12.61 -1.79
N PRO A 75 -4.79 -13.70 -1.21
CA PRO A 75 -5.22 -14.87 -1.99
C PRO A 75 -6.51 -14.62 -2.77
N PHE A 76 -7.35 -13.70 -2.29
CA PHE A 76 -8.60 -13.27 -2.91
C PHE A 76 -8.75 -11.76 -2.76
N ALA A 77 -9.24 -11.09 -3.81
CA ALA A 77 -9.49 -9.64 -3.78
C ALA A 77 -10.97 -9.32 -3.53
N TRP A 78 -11.85 -9.93 -4.32
CA TRP A 78 -13.30 -9.70 -4.30
C TRP A 78 -13.96 -10.39 -3.11
N ASN A 79 -14.85 -9.66 -2.44
CA ASN A 79 -15.49 -10.08 -1.17
C ASN A 79 -14.48 -10.46 -0.08
N ASP A 80 -13.26 -9.90 -0.12
CA ASP A 80 -12.20 -10.13 0.87
C ASP A 80 -11.50 -8.81 1.24
N ALA A 81 -10.36 -8.90 1.93
CA ALA A 81 -9.61 -7.81 2.54
C ALA A 81 -9.29 -6.65 1.59
N VAL A 82 -8.97 -6.93 0.31
CA VAL A 82 -8.69 -5.89 -0.69
C VAL A 82 -9.93 -5.06 -0.95
N GLU A 83 -11.05 -5.71 -1.31
CA GLU A 83 -12.30 -5.00 -1.60
C GLU A 83 -12.83 -4.28 -0.35
N GLU A 84 -12.71 -4.90 0.83
CA GLU A 84 -13.13 -4.27 2.08
C GLU A 84 -12.32 -3.00 2.37
N ALA A 85 -10.99 -3.06 2.26
CA ALA A 85 -10.12 -1.88 2.40
C ALA A 85 -10.50 -0.77 1.40
N CYS A 86 -10.77 -1.14 0.14
CA CYS A 86 -11.22 -0.22 -0.89
C CYS A 86 -12.56 0.45 -0.52
N LYS A 87 -13.56 -0.33 -0.05
CA LYS A 87 -14.87 0.19 0.38
C LYS A 87 -14.77 1.16 1.54
N GLN A 88 -13.82 0.97 2.44
CA GLN A 88 -13.57 1.86 3.57
C GLN A 88 -12.78 3.13 3.19
N GLY A 89 -12.30 3.22 1.95
CA GLY A 89 -11.63 4.41 1.42
C GLY A 89 -10.13 4.47 1.71
N VAL A 90 -9.48 3.33 1.91
CA VAL A 90 -8.00 3.23 1.92
C VAL A 90 -7.45 3.81 0.61
N GLY A 91 -6.38 4.60 0.70
CA GLY A 91 -5.77 5.25 -0.48
C GLY A 91 -4.69 4.42 -1.17
N LEU A 92 -4.07 3.49 -0.44
CA LEU A 92 -2.99 2.65 -0.91
C LEU A 92 -3.07 1.25 -0.29
N ILE A 93 -2.96 0.22 -1.11
CA ILE A 93 -2.70 -1.16 -0.69
C ILE A 93 -1.30 -1.54 -1.16
N ALA A 94 -0.45 -1.97 -0.24
CA ALA A 94 0.94 -2.36 -0.50
C ALA A 94 1.18 -3.81 -0.05
N GLU A 95 1.68 -4.64 -0.94
CA GLU A 95 1.96 -6.05 -0.68
C GLU A 95 3.09 -6.58 -1.57
N PRO A 96 3.66 -7.76 -1.26
CA PRO A 96 4.70 -8.35 -2.10
C PRO A 96 4.21 -8.65 -3.53
N GLY A 97 2.95 -9.00 -3.70
CA GLY A 97 2.43 -9.61 -4.93
C GLY A 97 2.96 -11.04 -5.11
N GLY A 98 2.74 -11.61 -6.30
CA GLY A 98 3.09 -13.00 -6.62
C GLY A 98 1.97 -14.01 -6.49
N SER A 99 0.75 -13.55 -6.20
CA SER A 99 -0.42 -14.40 -6.32
C SER A 99 -0.67 -14.71 -7.80
N ILE A 100 -1.18 -15.91 -8.08
CA ILE A 100 -1.77 -16.21 -9.39
C ILE A 100 -2.95 -15.26 -9.72
N ARG A 101 -3.47 -14.56 -8.70
CA ARG A 101 -4.61 -13.64 -8.78
C ARG A 101 -4.25 -12.16 -8.53
N ASP A 102 -2.98 -11.77 -8.67
CA ASP A 102 -2.59 -10.35 -8.54
C ASP A 102 -3.42 -9.43 -9.44
N ALA A 103 -3.82 -9.91 -10.63
CA ALA A 103 -4.71 -9.18 -11.54
C ALA A 103 -6.05 -8.80 -10.89
N ASP A 104 -6.65 -9.70 -10.09
CA ASP A 104 -7.92 -9.44 -9.39
C ASP A 104 -7.75 -8.31 -8.35
N ALA A 105 -6.61 -8.28 -7.65
CA ALA A 105 -6.31 -7.24 -6.67
C ALA A 105 -6.12 -5.87 -7.35
N ILE A 106 -5.42 -5.84 -8.50
CA ILE A 106 -5.24 -4.65 -9.33
C ILE A 106 -6.59 -4.15 -9.85
N ASP A 107 -7.42 -5.03 -10.40
CA ASP A 107 -8.74 -4.67 -10.94
C ASP A 107 -9.67 -4.15 -9.85
N CYS A 108 -9.64 -4.76 -8.67
CA CYS A 108 -10.37 -4.28 -7.50
C CYS A 108 -9.90 -2.86 -7.13
N CYS A 109 -8.60 -2.65 -6.95
CA CYS A 109 -8.07 -1.32 -6.63
C CYS A 109 -8.45 -0.26 -7.69
N ASN A 110 -8.33 -0.60 -8.98
CA ASN A 110 -8.72 0.28 -10.08
C ASN A 110 -10.20 0.66 -10.04
N LYS A 111 -11.09 -0.31 -9.77
CA LYS A 111 -12.54 -0.07 -9.66
C LYS A 111 -12.88 0.96 -8.58
N TYR A 112 -12.14 0.99 -7.48
CA TYR A 112 -12.39 1.88 -6.35
C TYR A 112 -11.47 3.12 -6.32
N GLY A 113 -10.58 3.28 -7.31
CA GLY A 113 -9.64 4.41 -7.37
C GLY A 113 -8.57 4.36 -6.27
N VAL A 114 -8.17 3.17 -5.84
CA VAL A 114 -7.14 2.91 -4.83
C VAL A 114 -5.81 2.59 -5.50
N SER A 115 -4.71 3.10 -4.97
CA SER A 115 -3.38 2.76 -5.49
C SER A 115 -2.99 1.36 -5.05
N ALA A 116 -2.52 0.52 -5.99
CA ALA A 116 -1.99 -0.80 -5.68
C ALA A 116 -0.46 -0.81 -5.86
N PHE A 117 0.27 -1.36 -4.91
CA PHE A 117 1.71 -1.51 -4.97
C PHE A 117 2.13 -2.95 -4.75
N HIS A 118 2.48 -3.63 -5.86
CA HIS A 118 2.93 -5.02 -5.86
C HIS A 118 4.47 -5.07 -5.99
N GLN A 119 5.15 -5.67 -5.02
CA GLN A 119 6.62 -5.71 -4.99
C GLN A 119 7.24 -6.47 -6.17
N TRP A 120 6.67 -7.61 -6.55
CA TRP A 120 7.19 -8.52 -7.56
C TRP A 120 6.81 -8.14 -9.00
N ALA A 121 5.67 -7.46 -9.19
CA ALA A 121 5.29 -6.91 -10.51
C ALA A 121 6.36 -5.93 -11.05
N LEU A 122 7.02 -5.18 -10.17
CA LEU A 122 8.13 -4.30 -10.54
C LEU A 122 9.41 -5.05 -10.94
N GLN A 123 9.62 -6.29 -10.46
CA GLN A 123 10.74 -7.12 -10.92
C GLN A 123 10.47 -7.69 -12.31
N ALA A 124 9.23 -8.10 -12.60
CA ALA A 124 8.82 -8.56 -13.93
C ALA A 124 9.00 -7.46 -14.99
N LEU A 125 8.63 -6.21 -14.67
CA LEU A 125 8.84 -5.05 -15.56
C LEU A 125 10.32 -4.67 -15.75
N ARG A 126 11.19 -5.00 -14.79
CA ARG A 126 12.65 -4.80 -14.93
C ARG A 126 13.34 -5.90 -15.74
N GLY A 127 12.67 -7.02 -15.99
CA GLY A 127 13.16 -8.13 -16.82
C GLY A 127 12.57 -8.18 -18.24
N ALA A 128 11.56 -7.35 -18.54
CA ALA A 128 11.00 -7.26 -19.88
C ALA A 128 11.99 -6.52 -20.81
N PRO A 129 12.45 -7.14 -21.91
CA PRO A 129 13.28 -6.43 -22.88
C PRO A 129 12.49 -5.24 -23.43
N SER A 130 13.11 -4.06 -23.43
CA SER A 130 12.57 -2.88 -24.10
C SER A 130 12.38 -3.20 -25.58
N SER A 131 11.13 -3.18 -26.05
CA SER A 131 10.78 -3.18 -27.47
C SER A 131 11.29 -1.94 -28.17
#